data_AF-A0A437STB2-F1
#
_entry.id   AF-A0A437STB2-F1
#
_cell.length_a   1.000
_cell.length_b   1.000
_cell.length_c   1.000
_cell.angle_alpha   90.00
_cell.angle_beta   90.00
_cell.angle_gamma   90.00
#
_symmetry.space_group_name_H-M   'P 1'
#
loop_
_entity.id
_entity.type
_entity.pdbx_description
1 polymer ?
#
loop_
_entity_poly.entity_id
_entity_poly.type
_entity_poly.pdbx_seq_one_letter_code
_entity_poly.pdbx_strand_id
1 'polypeptide(L)'
;MRVYHKQPDQQDKTLAEWTKETNAASPPDKHGGIIGWVHHKTAPVVVPKQEVPIGTRRKRMEVSYMYLQRALAQEKEDAKEYKNMVKATQLIDKLEAEKNEYIDKTLKIDDKIISPTGISDTQVKLLSVERNALRTLTNVVDMRIDDLKEQD
;
A
#
# COMPACT_ATOMS: atom_id res chain seq x y z
N MET A 1 37.76 17.72 1.34
CA MET A 1 37.11 18.41 0.21
C MET A 1 35.73 17.80 0.01
N ARG A 2 34.66 18.59 0.15
CA ARG A 2 33.27 18.16 -0.03
C ARG A 2 32.88 18.33 -1.49
N VAL A 3 32.37 17.29 -2.14
CA VAL A 3 31.83 17.37 -3.50
C VAL A 3 30.36 17.74 -3.37
N TYR A 4 30.02 18.99 -3.74
CA TYR A 4 28.66 19.49 -3.77
C TYR A 4 27.83 18.70 -4.79
N HIS A 5 26.80 17.98 -4.33
CA HIS A 5 25.72 17.55 -5.20
C HIS A 5 24.87 18.79 -5.49
N LYS A 6 24.99 19.35 -6.69
CA LYS A 6 24.06 20.38 -7.17
C LYS A 6 22.68 19.71 -7.31
N GLN A 7 21.77 20.01 -6.38
CA GLN A 7 20.37 19.70 -6.58
C GLN A 7 19.84 20.56 -7.75
N PRO A 8 19.01 20.01 -8.64
CA PRO A 8 18.36 20.81 -9.67
C PRO A 8 17.39 21.78 -9.01
N ASP A 9 17.73 23.05 -9.16
CA ASP A 9 17.01 24.21 -8.67
C ASP A 9 15.86 24.50 -9.64
N GLN A 10 14.74 23.78 -9.48
CA GLN A 10 13.42 24.14 -10.02
C GLN A 10 12.38 23.07 -9.62
N GLN A 11 11.59 23.36 -8.58
CA GLN A 11 10.60 22.45 -8.02
C GLN A 11 9.22 22.45 -8.73
N ASP A 12 8.99 23.30 -9.74
CA ASP A 12 7.61 23.57 -10.19
C ASP A 12 7.31 23.31 -11.67
N LYS A 13 8.17 22.61 -12.43
CA LYS A 13 7.85 22.24 -13.83
C LYS A 13 7.57 20.75 -13.95
N THR A 14 6.40 20.39 -14.49
CA THR A 14 6.08 18.98 -14.75
C THR A 14 6.91 18.43 -15.91
N LEU A 15 7.22 17.12 -15.88
CA LEU A 15 8.04 16.44 -16.89
C LEU A 15 7.54 16.64 -18.34
N ALA A 16 6.25 16.91 -18.49
CA ALA A 16 5.56 17.20 -19.75
C ALA A 16 5.82 18.62 -20.29
N GLU A 17 6.16 19.59 -19.45
CA GLU A 17 6.48 20.97 -19.87
C GLU A 17 7.92 21.07 -20.36
N TRP A 18 8.85 20.32 -19.74
CA TRP A 18 10.25 20.29 -20.13
C TRP A 18 10.48 19.68 -21.54
N THR A 19 9.67 18.68 -21.90
CA THR A 19 9.70 18.05 -23.22
C THR A 19 9.10 18.92 -24.33
N LYS A 20 8.28 19.93 -24.00
CA LYS A 20 7.76 20.90 -24.97
C LYS A 20 8.76 22.02 -25.27
N GLU A 21 9.47 22.54 -24.28
CA GLU A 21 10.50 23.58 -24.48
C GLU A 21 11.69 23.10 -25.32
N THR A 22 12.12 21.84 -25.15
CA THR A 22 13.25 21.26 -25.89
C THR A 22 12.95 20.96 -27.36
N ASN A 23 11.68 20.72 -27.71
CA ASN A 23 11.26 20.46 -29.09
C ASN A 23 10.75 21.70 -29.83
N ALA A 24 10.45 22.80 -29.13
CA ALA A 24 9.95 24.03 -29.73
C ALA A 24 11.05 24.98 -30.26
N ALA A 25 12.33 24.69 -29.99
CA ALA A 25 13.45 25.56 -30.33
C ALA A 25 14.10 25.30 -31.70
N SER A 26 13.48 24.51 -32.58
CA SER A 26 13.97 24.31 -33.96
C SER A 26 12.95 24.85 -34.97
N PRO A 27 13.26 25.91 -35.73
CA PRO A 27 12.50 26.24 -36.94
C PRO A 27 12.75 25.16 -38.01
N PRO A 28 11.78 24.90 -38.89
CA PRO A 28 11.95 23.91 -39.94
C PRO A 28 12.81 24.49 -41.07
N ASP A 29 14.05 24.02 -41.20
CA ASP A 29 14.90 24.38 -42.35
C ASP A 29 14.33 23.80 -43.64
N LYS A 30 13.87 24.70 -44.51
CA LYS A 30 13.67 24.45 -45.92
C LYS A 30 15.04 24.58 -46.59
N HIS A 31 15.52 23.47 -47.15
CA HIS A 31 16.83 23.28 -47.81
C HIS A 31 17.93 22.76 -46.88
N GLY A 32 18.31 21.50 -47.12
CA GLY A 32 19.40 20.83 -46.40
C GLY A 32 20.75 21.48 -46.64
N GLY A 33 21.49 21.67 -45.54
CA GLY A 33 22.87 22.13 -45.56
C GLY A 33 23.44 22.09 -44.14
N ILE A 34 24.36 21.16 -43.91
CA ILE A 34 24.99 20.83 -42.63
C ILE A 34 25.98 21.93 -42.20
N ILE A 35 25.93 22.35 -40.93
CA ILE A 35 26.98 23.13 -40.24
C ILE A 35 27.29 22.37 -38.95
N GLY A 36 28.46 21.88 -38.58
CA GLY A 36 29.82 21.87 -39.13
C GLY A 36 30.72 21.35 -37.99
N TRP A 37 31.07 20.06 -37.98
CA TRP A 37 31.98 19.49 -36.99
C TRP A 37 33.42 19.63 -37.49
N VAL A 38 34.24 20.36 -36.74
CA VAL A 38 35.68 20.54 -36.97
C VAL A 38 36.37 19.17 -37.02
N HIS A 39 36.95 18.83 -38.18
CA HIS A 39 37.72 17.59 -38.37
C HIS A 39 39.13 17.75 -37.81
N HIS A 40 39.41 17.19 -36.63
CA HIS A 40 40.78 16.85 -36.25
C HIS A 40 41.26 15.66 -37.10
N LYS A 41 42.32 15.86 -37.88
CA LYS A 41 42.99 14.81 -38.65
C LYS A 41 43.79 13.91 -37.71
N THR A 42 43.16 12.89 -37.17
CA THR A 42 43.85 11.71 -36.65
C THR A 42 43.26 10.50 -37.36
N ALA A 43 44.13 9.74 -38.03
CA ALA A 43 43.75 8.49 -38.68
C ALA A 43 42.95 7.62 -37.69
N PRO A 44 41.88 6.93 -38.13
CA PRO A 44 41.13 6.08 -37.23
C PRO A 44 42.06 4.96 -36.77
N VAL A 45 42.42 4.98 -35.48
CA VAL A 45 42.91 3.78 -34.81
C VAL A 45 41.81 2.75 -35.01
N VAL A 46 42.10 1.69 -35.76
CA VAL A 46 41.23 0.52 -35.87
C VAL A 46 41.21 -0.09 -34.47
N VAL A 47 40.30 0.38 -33.62
CA VAL A 47 39.94 -0.31 -32.40
C VAL A 47 39.31 -1.61 -32.88
N PRO A 48 39.87 -2.78 -32.53
CA PRO A 48 39.21 -4.04 -32.83
C PRO A 48 37.79 -3.93 -32.28
N LYS A 49 36.77 -4.21 -33.11
CA LYS A 49 35.41 -4.42 -32.60
C LYS A 49 35.54 -5.52 -31.57
N GLN A 50 35.60 -5.15 -30.30
CA GLN A 50 35.57 -6.10 -29.21
C GLN A 50 34.16 -6.67 -29.26
N GLU A 51 34.03 -7.81 -29.93
CA GLU A 51 32.82 -8.60 -29.93
C GLU A 51 32.51 -8.87 -28.46
N VAL A 52 31.54 -8.13 -27.91
CA VAL A 52 31.04 -8.40 -26.57
C VAL A 52 30.54 -9.85 -26.65
N PRO A 53 31.14 -10.79 -25.89
CA PRO A 53 30.84 -12.19 -26.07
C PRO A 53 29.33 -12.39 -25.95
N ILE A 54 28.73 -13.10 -26.90
CA ILE A 54 27.28 -13.34 -26.97
C ILE A 54 26.73 -13.88 -25.62
N GLY A 55 27.59 -14.51 -24.82
CA GLY A 55 27.30 -14.97 -23.46
C GLY A 55 27.02 -13.87 -22.42
N THR A 56 27.61 -12.66 -22.49
CA THR A 56 27.35 -11.59 -21.49
C THR A 56 25.99 -10.92 -21.68
N ARG A 57 25.48 -10.84 -22.91
CA ARG A 57 24.15 -10.24 -23.20
C ARG A 57 23.00 -11.15 -22.72
N ARG A 58 23.14 -12.47 -22.88
CA ARG A 58 22.19 -13.47 -22.35
C ARG A 58 22.13 -13.43 -20.82
N LYS A 59 23.29 -13.47 -20.16
CA LYS A 59 23.37 -13.40 -18.68
C LYS A 59 22.75 -12.11 -18.13
N ARG A 60 22.93 -10.97 -18.82
CA ARG A 60 22.32 -9.68 -18.41
C ARG A 60 20.79 -9.68 -18.52
N MET A 61 20.23 -10.31 -19.57
CA MET A 61 18.78 -10.50 -19.71
C MET A 61 18.21 -11.47 -18.69
N GLU A 62 18.90 -12.59 -18.41
CA GLU A 62 18.49 -13.54 -17.37
C GLU A 62 18.43 -12.88 -15.99
N VAL A 63 19.43 -12.08 -15.63
CA VAL A 63 19.44 -11.32 -14.37
C VAL A 63 18.28 -10.33 -14.32
N SER A 64 18.03 -9.56 -15.38
CA SER A 64 16.91 -8.61 -15.46
C SER A 64 15.54 -9.31 -15.33
N TYR A 65 15.39 -10.47 -15.95
CA TYR A 65 14.16 -11.25 -15.88
C TYR A 65 13.92 -11.83 -14.48
N MET A 66 14.97 -12.29 -13.80
CA MET A 66 14.89 -12.75 -12.41
C MET A 66 14.47 -11.64 -11.44
N TYR A 67 14.95 -10.40 -11.63
CA TYR A 67 14.50 -9.25 -10.83
C TYR A 67 13.01 -8.94 -11.07
N LEU A 68 12.56 -8.97 -12.33
CA LEU A 68 11.14 -8.78 -12.66
C LEU A 68 10.26 -9.88 -12.07
N GLN A 69 10.70 -11.15 -12.12
CA GLN A 69 9.96 -12.25 -11.50
C GLN A 69 9.87 -12.12 -9.98
N ARG A 70 10.95 -11.69 -9.31
CA ARG A 70 10.92 -11.41 -7.87
C ARG A 70 10.00 -10.23 -7.53
N ALA A 71 10.05 -9.15 -8.31
CA ALA A 71 9.15 -8.00 -8.11
C ALA A 71 7.67 -8.40 -8.27
N LEU A 72 7.35 -9.17 -9.31
CA LEU A 72 5.99 -9.70 -9.53
C LEU A 72 5.55 -10.69 -8.43
N ALA A 73 6.49 -11.45 -7.86
CA ALA A 73 6.18 -12.33 -6.74
C ALA A 73 5.92 -11.53 -5.45
N GLN A 74 6.72 -10.49 -5.21
CA GLN A 74 6.53 -9.58 -4.07
C GLN A 74 5.18 -8.88 -4.15
N GLU A 75 4.83 -8.31 -5.31
CA GLU A 75 3.54 -7.64 -5.54
C GLU A 75 2.34 -8.58 -5.28
N LYS A 76 2.48 -9.87 -5.59
CA LYS A 76 1.45 -10.88 -5.30
C LYS A 76 1.32 -11.19 -3.81
N GLU A 77 2.43 -11.21 -3.07
CA GLU A 77 2.40 -11.41 -1.61
C GLU A 77 1.83 -10.17 -0.91
N ASP A 78 2.27 -8.97 -1.29
CA ASP A 78 1.76 -7.70 -0.77
C ASP A 78 0.23 -7.58 -1.01
N ALA A 79 -0.26 -8.01 -2.19
CA ALA A 79 -1.69 -8.03 -2.50
C ALA A 79 -2.48 -9.05 -1.64
N LYS A 80 -1.88 -10.19 -1.27
CA LYS A 80 -2.52 -11.15 -0.35
C LYS A 80 -2.58 -10.60 1.07
N GLU A 81 -1.49 -9.98 1.52
CA GLU A 81 -1.39 -9.34 2.84
C GLU A 81 -2.44 -8.24 2.97
N TYR A 82 -2.54 -7.34 1.99
CA TYR A 82 -3.59 -6.32 1.95
C TYR A 82 -5.00 -6.93 2.01
N LYS A 83 -5.26 -8.01 1.27
CA LYS A 83 -6.56 -8.70 1.31
C LYS A 83 -6.85 -9.32 2.69
N ASN A 84 -5.83 -9.77 3.40
CA ASN A 84 -6.00 -10.31 4.76
C ASN A 84 -6.26 -9.20 5.76
N MET A 85 -5.53 -8.09 5.68
CA MET A 85 -5.76 -6.89 6.50
C MET A 85 -7.19 -6.37 6.34
N VAL A 86 -7.68 -6.22 5.11
CA VAL A 86 -9.06 -5.79 4.85
C VAL A 86 -10.09 -6.73 5.48
N LYS A 87 -9.85 -8.05 5.47
CA LYS A 87 -10.74 -9.02 6.14
C LYS A 87 -10.68 -8.91 7.66
N ALA A 88 -9.51 -8.66 8.22
CA ALA A 88 -9.33 -8.46 9.66
C ALA A 88 -10.11 -7.24 10.14
N THR A 89 -9.98 -6.10 9.45
CA THR A 89 -10.76 -4.89 9.75
C THR A 89 -12.27 -5.13 9.67
N GLN A 90 -12.74 -5.78 8.60
CA GLN A 90 -14.18 -6.13 8.46
C GLN A 90 -14.69 -7.06 9.56
N LEU A 91 -13.82 -7.92 10.11
CA LEU A 91 -14.18 -8.80 11.23
C LEU A 91 -14.27 -7.99 12.53
N ILE A 92 -13.32 -7.09 12.77
CA ILE A 92 -13.33 -6.18 13.92
C ILE A 92 -14.62 -5.35 13.91
N ASP A 93 -14.98 -4.75 12.78
CA ASP A 93 -16.20 -3.93 12.65
C ASP A 93 -17.47 -4.73 13.03
N LYS A 94 -17.53 -6.02 12.63
CA LYS A 94 -18.65 -6.90 12.97
C LYS A 94 -18.70 -7.22 14.46
N LEU A 95 -17.54 -7.48 15.07
CA LEU A 95 -17.44 -7.74 16.50
C LEU A 95 -17.81 -6.51 17.32
N GLU A 96 -17.40 -5.31 16.88
CA GLU A 96 -17.80 -4.05 17.52
C GLU A 96 -19.33 -3.82 17.43
N ALA A 97 -19.95 -4.16 16.31
CA ALA A 97 -21.40 -4.12 16.17
C ALA A 97 -22.11 -5.12 17.12
N GLU A 98 -21.61 -6.35 17.20
CA GLU A 98 -22.14 -7.40 18.09
C GLU A 98 -22.01 -7.01 19.57
N LYS A 99 -20.85 -6.47 19.97
CA LYS A 99 -20.61 -5.92 21.31
C LYS A 99 -21.67 -4.88 21.69
N ASN A 100 -21.91 -3.92 20.80
CA ASN A 100 -22.89 -2.85 21.05
C ASN A 100 -24.31 -3.42 21.19
N GLU A 101 -24.66 -4.45 20.41
CA GLU A 101 -25.96 -5.13 20.56
C GLU A 101 -26.13 -5.76 21.95
N TYR A 102 -25.08 -6.41 22.48
CA TYR A 102 -25.11 -6.97 23.83
C TYR A 102 -25.21 -5.90 24.93
N ILE A 103 -24.52 -4.78 24.75
CA ILE A 103 -24.61 -3.63 25.66
C ILE A 103 -26.05 -3.07 25.67
N ASP A 104 -26.64 -2.85 24.49
CA ASP A 104 -28.01 -2.34 24.37
C ASP A 104 -29.04 -3.27 25.02
N LYS A 105 -28.90 -4.59 24.83
CA LYS A 105 -29.76 -5.57 25.49
C LYS A 105 -29.57 -5.54 27.01
N THR A 106 -28.34 -5.41 27.48
CA THR A 106 -28.01 -5.30 28.91
C THR A 106 -28.69 -4.08 29.54
N LEU A 107 -28.63 -2.91 28.88
CA LEU A 107 -29.28 -1.69 29.34
C LEU A 107 -30.81 -1.85 29.44
N LYS A 108 -31.45 -2.43 28.42
CA LYS A 108 -32.89 -2.72 28.44
C LYS A 108 -33.30 -3.66 29.59
N ILE A 109 -32.43 -4.61 29.94
CA ILE A 109 -32.66 -5.50 31.08
C ILE A 109 -32.44 -4.76 32.40
N ASP A 110 -31.39 -3.95 32.51
CA ASP A 110 -31.12 -3.14 33.70
C ASP A 110 -32.32 -2.22 34.02
N ASP A 111 -32.94 -1.59 33.03
CA ASP A 111 -34.16 -0.78 33.21
C ASP A 111 -35.31 -1.61 33.82
N LYS A 112 -35.51 -2.85 33.34
CA LYS A 112 -36.55 -3.77 33.85
C LYS A 112 -36.25 -4.29 35.25
N ILE A 113 -34.98 -4.42 35.62
CA ILE A 113 -34.57 -4.87 36.96
C ILE A 113 -34.69 -3.72 37.97
N ILE A 114 -34.30 -2.50 37.59
CA ILE A 114 -34.34 -1.31 38.46
C ILE A 114 -35.78 -0.88 38.72
N SER A 115 -36.65 -0.93 37.70
CA SER A 115 -38.06 -0.57 37.82
C SER A 115 -38.97 -1.72 37.36
N PRO A 116 -39.09 -2.79 38.17
CA PRO A 116 -39.85 -3.97 37.80
C PRO A 116 -41.35 -3.66 37.82
N THR A 117 -41.88 -3.28 36.67
CA THR A 117 -43.30 -2.96 36.50
C THR A 117 -43.97 -4.13 35.79
N GLY A 118 -44.92 -4.80 36.46
CA GLY A 118 -45.69 -5.90 35.86
C GLY A 118 -44.92 -7.21 35.64
N ILE A 119 -43.80 -7.41 36.34
CA ILE A 119 -43.03 -8.66 36.32
C ILE A 119 -42.87 -9.23 37.74
N SER A 120 -42.80 -10.55 37.85
CA SER A 120 -42.62 -11.27 39.11
C SER A 120 -41.15 -11.34 39.54
N ASP A 121 -40.91 -11.60 40.83
CA ASP A 121 -39.55 -11.78 41.38
C ASP A 121 -38.75 -12.87 40.68
N THR A 122 -39.41 -13.96 40.26
CA THR A 122 -38.78 -15.03 39.49
C THR A 122 -38.30 -14.52 38.13
N GLN A 123 -39.09 -13.68 37.46
CA GLN A 123 -38.69 -13.05 36.19
C GLN A 123 -37.53 -12.07 36.41
N VAL A 124 -37.52 -11.29 37.50
CA VAL A 124 -36.39 -10.41 37.84
C VAL A 124 -35.10 -11.21 38.06
N LYS A 125 -35.17 -12.37 38.72
CA LYS A 125 -34.02 -13.27 38.89
C LYS A 125 -33.51 -13.82 37.56
N LEU A 126 -34.40 -14.27 36.67
CA LEU A 126 -34.02 -14.75 35.35
C LEU A 126 -33.37 -13.65 34.51
N LEU A 127 -33.95 -12.45 34.51
CA LEU A 127 -33.37 -11.28 33.85
C LEU A 127 -31.99 -10.93 34.42
N SER A 128 -31.78 -11.08 35.73
CA SER A 128 -30.46 -10.86 36.35
C SER A 128 -29.41 -11.86 35.85
N VAL A 129 -29.79 -13.13 35.65
CA VAL A 129 -28.92 -14.16 35.08
C VAL A 129 -28.61 -13.85 33.62
N GLU A 130 -29.61 -13.52 32.82
CA GLU A 130 -29.46 -13.15 31.40
C GLU A 130 -28.56 -11.93 31.23
N ARG A 131 -28.77 -10.89 32.04
CA ARG A 131 -27.90 -9.70 32.08
C ARG A 131 -26.45 -10.06 32.34
N ASN A 132 -26.20 -10.92 33.32
CA ASN A 132 -24.83 -11.34 33.64
C ASN A 132 -24.20 -12.11 32.47
N ALA A 133 -24.96 -12.99 31.81
CA ALA A 133 -24.49 -13.71 30.63
C ALA A 133 -24.14 -12.75 29.47
N LEU A 134 -24.97 -11.75 29.20
CA LEU A 134 -24.69 -10.72 28.18
C LEU A 134 -23.43 -9.89 28.50
N ARG A 135 -23.21 -9.54 29.78
CA ARG A 135 -21.97 -8.87 30.20
C ARG A 135 -20.75 -9.77 30.01
N THR A 136 -20.85 -11.07 30.31
CA THR A 136 -19.77 -12.03 30.01
C THR A 136 -19.48 -12.11 28.52
N LEU A 137 -20.51 -12.20 27.67
CA LEU A 137 -20.34 -12.20 26.22
C LEU A 137 -19.68 -10.90 25.72
N THR A 138 -20.08 -9.75 26.26
CA THR A 138 -19.46 -8.45 25.95
C THR A 138 -17.96 -8.48 26.24
N ASN A 139 -17.56 -8.98 27.42
CA ASN A 139 -16.14 -9.08 27.77
C ASN A 139 -15.37 -10.04 26.86
N VAL A 140 -15.98 -11.16 26.45
CA VAL A 140 -15.36 -12.12 25.51
C VAL A 140 -15.14 -11.48 24.14
N VAL A 141 -16.14 -10.76 23.64
CA VAL A 141 -16.03 -10.04 22.36
C VAL A 141 -14.97 -8.95 22.45
N ASP A 142 -14.89 -8.22 23.56
CA ASP A 142 -13.85 -7.21 23.80
C ASP A 142 -12.44 -7.80 23.75
N MET A 143 -12.19 -8.87 24.52
CA MET A 143 -10.91 -9.57 24.46
C MET A 143 -10.58 -10.04 23.04
N ARG A 144 -11.58 -10.49 22.28
CA ARG A 144 -11.35 -10.94 20.90
C ARG A 144 -11.03 -9.80 19.94
N ILE A 145 -11.63 -8.62 20.13
CA ILE A 145 -11.31 -7.42 19.38
C ILE A 145 -9.87 -7.00 19.68
N ASP A 146 -9.47 -7.00 20.95
CA ASP A 146 -8.11 -6.65 21.36
C ASP A 146 -7.09 -7.64 20.79
N ASP A 147 -7.33 -8.95 20.88
CA ASP A 147 -6.51 -10.00 20.28
C ASP A 147 -6.29 -9.80 18.77
N LEU A 148 -7.32 -9.33 18.06
CA LEU A 148 -7.26 -9.10 16.62
C LEU A 148 -6.52 -7.80 16.28
N LYS A 149 -6.67 -6.77 17.11
CA LYS A 149 -5.94 -5.50 16.96
C LYS A 149 -4.46 -5.64 17.28
N GLU A 150 -4.06 -6.57 18.15
CA GLU A 150 -2.65 -6.89 18.42
C GLU A 150 -1.97 -7.75 17.33
N GLN A 151 -2.77 -8.39 16.45
CA GLN A 151 -2.28 -9.21 15.34
C GLN A 151 -2.09 -8.43 14.03
N ASP A 152 -2.64 -7.21 13.95
CA ASP A 152 -2.45 -6.25 12.85
C ASP A 152 -1.20 -5.38 13.10
#